data_AF-A0A6B2M7Q0-F1
#
_entry.id   AF-A0A6B2M7Q0-F1
#
_cell.length_a   1.000
_cell.length_b   1.000
_cell.length_c   1.000
_cell.angle_alpha   90.00
_cell.angle_beta   90.00
_cell.angle_gamma   90.00
#
_symmetry.space_group_name_H-M   'P 1'
#
loop_
_entity.id
_entity.type
_entity.pdbx_description
1 polymer ?
#
loop_
_entity_poly.entity_id
_entity_poly.type
_entity_poly.pdbx_seq_one_letter_code
_entity_poly.pdbx_strand_id
1 'polypeptide(L)'
;PVEKIPLEVFAQAGYGYAVARGQKGYNGVAILSKLPMEEAGSQDFADLGHARHVAGRLENGVTVHNFYVPAGGDVADRAVNEKFGQKLDYLTDMRDWFHRERPEKSILV
;
A
#
# COMPACT_ATOMS: atom_id res chain seq x y z
N PRO A 1 -15.32 -1.29 -2.75
CA PRO A 1 -14.18 -2.10 -3.24
C PRO A 1 -13.66 -3.07 -2.19
N VAL A 2 -13.43 -2.60 -0.96
CA VAL A 2 -13.00 -3.43 0.18
C VAL A 2 -14.12 -4.37 0.65
N GLU A 3 -15.37 -3.90 0.65
CA GLU A 3 -16.56 -4.68 1.02
C GLU A 3 -16.84 -5.86 0.07
N LYS A 4 -16.12 -5.96 -1.05
CA LYS A 4 -16.20 -7.08 -1.99
C LYS A 4 -15.11 -8.13 -1.75
N ILE A 5 -14.18 -7.89 -0.83
CA ILE A 5 -13.17 -8.89 -0.46
C ILE A 5 -13.89 -10.02 0.29
N PRO A 6 -13.77 -11.29 -0.15
CA PRO A 6 -14.44 -12.42 0.51
C PRO A 6 -13.72 -12.82 1.80
N LEU A 7 -13.80 -11.96 2.82
CA LEU A 7 -13.06 -12.11 4.08
C LEU A 7 -13.37 -13.43 4.78
N GLU A 8 -14.60 -13.93 4.70
CA GLU A 8 -14.99 -15.21 5.28
C GLU A 8 -14.23 -16.39 4.65
N VAL A 9 -13.97 -16.34 3.34
CA VAL A 9 -13.20 -17.39 2.64
C VAL A 9 -11.75 -17.39 3.12
N PHE A 10 -11.16 -16.20 3.28
CA PHE A 10 -9.80 -16.07 3.80
C PHE A 10 -9.69 -16.49 5.27
N ALA A 11 -10.68 -16.12 6.09
CA ALA A 11 -10.78 -16.54 7.49
C ALA A 11 -10.89 -18.07 7.60
N GLN A 12 -11.69 -18.73 6.76
CA GLN A 12 -11.77 -20.20 6.69
C GLN A 12 -10.43 -20.85 6.29
N ALA A 13 -9.61 -20.15 5.49
CA ALA A 13 -8.25 -20.56 5.15
C ALA A 13 -7.19 -20.21 6.23
N GLY A 14 -7.62 -19.66 7.37
CA GLY A 14 -6.80 -19.29 8.52
C GLY A 14 -6.28 -17.85 8.54
N TYR A 15 -6.67 -17.01 7.58
CA TYR A 15 -6.33 -15.59 7.55
C TYR A 15 -7.44 -14.75 8.21
N GLY A 16 -7.50 -14.81 9.53
CA GLY A 16 -8.53 -14.13 10.31
C GLY A 16 -8.40 -12.60 10.39
N TYR A 17 -7.27 -12.04 9.94
CA TYR A 17 -6.97 -10.62 10.03
C TYR A 17 -6.72 -10.04 8.64
N ALA A 18 -7.28 -8.84 8.39
CA ALA A 18 -7.11 -8.14 7.14
C ALA A 18 -6.99 -6.63 7.37
N VAL A 19 -6.07 -5.99 6.65
CA VAL A 19 -5.99 -4.53 6.53
C VAL A 19 -6.03 -4.20 5.04
N ALA A 20 -6.98 -3.38 4.60
CA ALA A 20 -7.19 -3.15 3.18
C ALA A 20 -7.65 -1.72 2.88
N ARG A 21 -7.19 -1.20 1.74
CA ARG A 21 -7.62 0.09 1.19
C ARG A 21 -7.96 -0.11 -0.27
N GLY A 22 -9.14 0.33 -0.70
CA GLY A 22 -9.63 0.11 -2.06
C GLY A 22 -10.22 1.35 -2.69
N GLN A 23 -10.10 1.45 -4.01
CA GLN A 23 -10.67 2.52 -4.82
C GLN A 23 -11.52 1.89 -5.94
N LYS A 24 -12.67 2.50 -6.27
CA LYS A 24 -13.61 1.88 -7.21
C LYS A 24 -13.05 1.94 -8.63
N GLY A 25 -12.97 0.78 -9.28
CA GLY A 25 -12.57 0.66 -10.69
C GLY A 25 -11.05 0.63 -10.92
N TYR A 26 -10.24 1.11 -9.99
CA TYR A 26 -8.79 1.18 -10.11
C TYR A 26 -8.12 1.02 -8.74
N ASN A 27 -6.91 0.46 -8.73
CA ASN A 27 -6.05 0.29 -7.54
C ASN A 27 -6.71 -0.53 -6.42
N GLY A 28 -6.00 -0.60 -5.29
CA GLY A 28 -6.41 -1.35 -4.11
C GLY A 28 -5.28 -2.24 -3.62
N VAL A 29 -5.10 -2.24 -2.30
CA VAL A 29 -4.10 -3.05 -1.60
C VAL A 29 -4.76 -3.70 -0.39
N ALA A 30 -4.31 -4.92 -0.08
CA ALA A 30 -4.75 -5.66 1.08
C ALA A 30 -3.58 -6.45 1.68
N ILE A 31 -3.53 -6.53 2.99
CA ILE A 31 -2.66 -7.42 3.76
C ILE A 31 -3.59 -8.41 4.45
N LEU A 32 -3.36 -9.70 4.24
CA LEU A 32 -4.07 -10.78 4.92
C LEU A 32 -3.08 -11.48 5.85
N SER A 33 -3.50 -11.72 7.09
CA SER A 33 -2.62 -12.28 8.12
C SER A 33 -3.30 -13.41 8.89
N LYS A 34 -2.52 -14.46 9.16
CA LYS A 34 -2.88 -15.51 10.12
C LYS A 34 -2.59 -15.09 11.56
N LEU A 35 -1.64 -14.18 11.74
CA LEU A 35 -1.27 -13.60 13.02
C LEU A 35 -2.15 -12.36 13.30
N PRO A 36 -2.43 -12.04 14.58
CA PRO A 36 -3.11 -10.80 14.93
C PRO A 36 -2.40 -9.59 14.35
N MET A 37 -3.19 -8.72 13.73
CA MET A 37 -2.70 -7.53 13.02
C MET A 37 -3.69 -6.39 13.22
N GLU A 38 -3.16 -5.20 13.46
CA GLU A 38 -3.91 -3.94 13.49
C GLU A 38 -3.51 -3.03 12.33
N GLU A 39 -4.40 -2.13 11.93
CA GLU A 39 -4.08 -1.12 10.91
C GLU A 39 -3.06 -0.12 11.46
N ALA A 40 -1.96 0.06 10.73
CA ALA A 40 -0.88 0.99 11.06
C ALA A 40 -0.88 2.24 10.17
N GLY A 41 -1.93 2.41 9.35
CA GLY A 41 -2.18 3.60 8.56
C GLY A 41 -1.98 3.41 7.06
N SER A 42 -2.16 4.51 6.34
CA SER A 42 -1.93 4.61 4.90
C SER A 42 -1.41 6.00 4.55
N GLN A 43 -0.80 6.13 3.39
CA GLN A 43 -0.24 7.40 2.89
C GLN A 43 -0.78 7.67 1.48
N ASP A 44 -0.92 8.93 1.13
CA ASP A 44 -1.27 9.37 -0.22
C ASP A 44 -0.05 10.03 -0.89
N PHE A 45 0.80 9.20 -1.48
CA PHE A 45 2.02 9.70 -2.13
C PHE A 45 1.67 10.39 -3.46
N ALA A 46 2.35 11.53 -3.71
CA ALA A 46 2.11 12.46 -4.80
C ALA A 46 0.70 13.07 -4.83
N ASP A 47 -0.01 13.09 -3.70
CA ASP A 47 -1.35 13.69 -3.53
C ASP A 47 -2.38 13.24 -4.60
N LEU A 48 -2.27 11.97 -5.03
CA LEU A 48 -3.07 11.45 -6.14
C LEU A 48 -4.45 10.93 -5.70
N GLY A 49 -4.72 10.82 -4.39
CA GLY A 49 -5.93 10.18 -3.86
C GLY A 49 -6.00 8.68 -4.16
N HIS A 50 -4.87 8.03 -4.47
CA HIS A 50 -4.83 6.66 -4.95
C HIS A 50 -4.71 5.65 -3.80
N ALA A 51 -5.54 4.59 -3.82
CA ALA A 51 -5.46 3.47 -2.87
C ALA A 51 -4.28 2.53 -3.19
N ARG A 52 -3.05 3.00 -2.94
CA ARG A 52 -1.80 2.31 -3.32
C ARG A 52 -0.89 1.94 -2.14
N HIS A 53 -1.21 2.36 -0.92
CA HIS A 53 -0.45 2.00 0.26
C HIS A 53 -1.38 1.71 1.43
N VAL A 54 -1.05 0.67 2.19
CA VAL A 54 -1.59 0.37 3.51
C VAL A 54 -0.53 -0.33 4.35
N ALA A 55 -0.57 -0.14 5.66
CA ALA A 55 0.32 -0.79 6.61
C ALA A 55 -0.46 -1.54 7.68
N GLY A 56 0.07 -2.69 8.10
CA GLY A 56 -0.46 -3.47 9.21
C GLY A 56 0.64 -3.82 10.20
N ARG A 57 0.38 -3.66 11.50
CA ARG A 57 1.34 -3.95 12.58
C ARG A 57 0.98 -5.24 13.29
N LEU A 58 1.98 -6.13 13.42
CA LEU A 58 1.90 -7.38 14.17
C LEU A 58 2.20 -7.14 15.66
N GLU A 59 1.75 -8.05 16.53
CA GLU A 59 1.96 -7.96 17.99
C GLU A 59 3.44 -7.92 18.41
N ASN A 60 4.34 -8.50 17.61
CA ASN A 60 5.78 -8.45 17.86
C ASN A 60 6.44 -7.11 17.49
N GLY A 61 5.63 -6.13 17.05
CA GLY A 61 6.05 -4.80 16.66
C GLY A 61 6.52 -4.68 15.22
N VAL A 62 6.42 -5.73 14.40
CA VAL A 62 6.75 -5.63 12.96
C VAL A 62 5.63 -4.93 12.21
N THR A 63 5.96 -3.87 11.47
CA THR A 63 5.03 -3.20 10.56
C THR A 63 5.25 -3.67 9.13
N VAL A 64 4.24 -4.28 8.53
CA VAL A 64 4.25 -4.67 7.12
C VAL A 64 3.60 -3.54 6.31
N HIS A 65 4.35 -2.97 5.39
CA HIS A 65 3.87 -1.99 4.43
C HIS A 65 3.66 -2.67 3.08
N ASN A 66 2.47 -2.51 2.50
CA ASN A 66 2.13 -3.03 1.18
C ASN A 66 1.97 -1.86 0.21
N PHE A 67 2.83 -1.81 -0.81
CA PHE A 67 2.87 -0.78 -1.83
C PHE A 67 2.48 -1.32 -3.20
N TYR A 68 1.54 -0.62 -3.84
CA TYR A 68 1.26 -0.76 -5.27
C TYR A 68 1.77 0.47 -6.03
N VAL A 69 3.08 0.52 -6.25
CA VAL A 69 3.77 1.63 -6.95
C VAL A 69 3.22 1.81 -8.38
N PRO A 70 2.99 3.05 -8.86
CA PRO A 70 2.54 3.30 -10.22
C PRO A 70 3.48 2.70 -11.28
N ALA A 71 2.91 2.06 -12.31
CA ALA A 71 3.69 1.44 -13.39
C ALA A 71 4.52 2.47 -14.19
N GLY A 72 3.95 3.67 -14.41
CA GLY A 72 4.59 4.77 -15.14
C GLY A 72 4.16 4.91 -16.61
N GLY A 73 3.31 4.01 -17.13
CA GLY A 73 2.95 4.01 -18.55
C GLY A 73 4.12 3.58 -19.45
N ASP A 74 3.95 3.74 -20.76
CA ASP A 74 4.83 3.11 -21.76
C ASP A 74 6.08 3.95 -22.11
N VAL A 75 6.03 5.27 -21.90
CA VAL A 75 7.12 6.19 -22.26
C VAL A 75 7.79 6.74 -21.00
N ALA A 76 9.09 6.49 -20.86
CA ALA A 76 9.88 6.90 -19.69
C ALA A 76 10.35 8.38 -19.77
N ASP A 77 9.44 9.30 -20.06
CA ASP A 77 9.72 10.74 -20.11
C ASP A 77 8.53 11.53 -19.54
N ARG A 78 8.79 12.29 -18.47
CA ARG A 78 7.76 13.04 -17.75
C ARG A 78 7.22 14.24 -18.55
N ALA A 79 7.98 14.75 -19.52
CA ALA A 79 7.54 15.88 -20.34
C ALA A 79 6.41 15.48 -21.31
N VAL A 80 6.32 14.20 -21.67
CA VAL A 80 5.34 13.68 -22.64
C VAL A 80 4.42 12.59 -22.06
N ASN A 81 4.74 12.03 -20.89
CA ASN A 81 3.92 11.03 -20.21
C ASN A 81 3.70 11.40 -18.74
N GLU A 82 2.50 11.92 -18.45
CA GLU A 82 2.07 12.28 -17.10
C GLU A 82 2.17 11.12 -16.12
N LYS A 83 1.82 9.89 -16.53
CA LYS A 83 1.87 8.70 -15.65
C LYS A 83 3.31 8.40 -15.21
N PHE A 84 4.29 8.68 -16.06
CA PHE A 84 5.69 8.56 -15.70
C PHE A 84 6.10 9.64 -14.69
N GLY A 85 5.65 10.88 -14.90
CA GLY A 85 5.80 11.95 -13.92
C GLY A 85 5.24 11.57 -12.54
N GLN A 86 3.98 11.12 -12.49
CA GLN A 86 3.33 10.66 -11.27
C GLN A 86 4.09 9.51 -10.57
N LYS A 87 4.69 8.58 -11.33
CA LYS A 87 5.54 7.52 -10.76
C LYS A 87 6.79 8.09 -10.09
N LEU A 88 7.47 9.04 -10.74
CA LEU A 88 8.67 9.66 -10.20
C LEU A 88 8.36 10.45 -8.93
N ASP A 89 7.26 11.20 -8.94
CA ASP A 89 6.82 11.98 -7.77
C ASP A 89 6.42 11.04 -6.62
N TYR A 90 5.68 9.95 -6.90
CA TYR A 90 5.33 8.92 -5.92
C TYR A 90 6.57 8.29 -5.26
N LEU A 91 7.58 7.93 -6.05
CA LEU A 91 8.83 7.36 -5.52
C LEU A 91 9.65 8.38 -4.73
N THR A 92 9.59 9.66 -5.13
CA THR A 92 10.26 10.76 -4.42
C THR A 92 9.64 10.95 -3.04
N ASP A 93 8.31 11.02 -2.95
CA ASP A 93 7.61 11.16 -1.68
C ASP A 93 7.79 9.93 -0.78
N MET A 94 7.80 8.74 -1.36
CA MET A 94 8.08 7.50 -0.63
C MET A 94 9.49 7.51 -0.02
N ARG A 95 10.50 7.93 -0.79
CA ARG A 95 11.87 8.13 -0.28
C ARG A 95 11.89 9.14 0.87
N ASP A 96 11.27 10.30 0.67
CA ASP A 96 11.32 11.40 1.64
C ASP A 96 10.54 11.08 2.92
N TRP A 97 9.46 10.30 2.80
CA TRP A 97 8.77 9.74 3.95
C TRP A 97 9.67 8.83 4.77
N PHE A 98 10.37 7.86 4.16
CA PHE A 98 11.27 6.97 4.90
C PHE A 98 12.53 7.65 5.45
N HIS A 99 12.95 8.78 4.89
CA HIS A 99 13.98 9.61 5.50
C HIS A 99 13.49 10.32 6.77
N ARG A 100 12.25 10.84 6.75
CA ARG A 100 11.63 11.52 7.89
C ARG A 100 11.20 10.55 8.98
N GLU A 101 10.61 9.42 8.58
CA GLU A 101 10.08 8.37 9.43
C GLU A 101 10.88 7.10 9.16
N ARG A 102 12.07 7.04 9.76
CA ARG A 102 12.98 5.91 9.57
C ARG A 102 12.30 4.61 10.02
N PRO A 103 12.18 3.60 9.15
CA PRO A 103 11.61 2.32 9.53
C PRO A 103 12.53 1.61 10.53
N GLU A 104 11.95 1.05 11.59
CA GLU A 104 12.68 0.29 12.62
C GLU A 104 12.51 -1.22 12.41
N LYS A 105 11.33 -1.75 12.78
CA LYS A 105 10.94 -3.15 12.56
C LYS A 105 9.93 -3.21 11.42
N SER A 106 10.37 -2.98 10.20
CA SER A 106 9.46 -2.90 9.05
C SER A 106 9.80 -3.89 7.94
N ILE A 107 8.76 -4.40 7.29
CA ILE A 107 8.84 -5.14 6.03
C ILE A 107 8.16 -4.28 4.97
N LEU A 108 8.82 -4.12 3.83
CA LEU A 108 8.31 -3.37 2.68
C LEU A 108 8.04 -4.37 1.55
N VAL A 109 6.78 -4.44 1.11
CA VAL A 109 6.29 -5.34 0.06
C VAL A 109 5.78 -4.54 -1.14
#